data_AF-A0A4R9ELD2-F1
#
_entry.id   AF-A0A4R9ELD2-F1
#
_cell.length_a   1.000
_cell.length_b   1.000
_cell.length_c   1.000
_cell.angle_alpha   90.00
_cell.angle_beta   90.00
_cell.angle_gamma   90.00
#
_symmetry.space_group_name_H-M   'P 1'
#
loop_
_entity.id
_entity.type
_entity.pdbx_description
1 polymer ?
#
loop_
_entity_poly.entity_id
_entity_poly.type
_entity_poly.pdbx_seq_one_letter_code
_entity_poly.pdbx_strand_id
1 'polypeptide(L)'
;LRPGPRPATRRDRQSCLCRHAETITCEVRRAHHQDLLSIRALGGATLTPGLVDSHSHPVLGLDMATGEDLSGVRDLEALRRALRTAARVDGWIVAWGLDHNAFGGRPVDRVLIEDVLDGAPAFIRLYDGHSALVSGAALHAAGVEGPREFAQRASVVCDADGRPTGHLIEHAAMDLVTAVLPKPSYAERRTRLVELLSAMAATGLTGAHVMDMGGDDVPGLLAAIEAETTLPLRLRLAPWCMPGIGDEGLDELIALQAQKGRHWLVGGAKFFMDGTVEGGTAWLEHADCHGQGTEAFWPDPDAYTYAVRRLHAAGVRTATHAIGDAAVRHVLDTVAGLGPSGRLVHRIEHIETVPDDTVPRFAELGVIASMQPPHTAYTRADHTDEWSKRLGDERAARAWRTRDLRDAGAVVALGSDWPIAHYDVRQVLTTARVPRGAAGPSQGLTGLQALEGCTSHAAVAAGEAAVAGRIAPGFRADLTAFGLDPVAAPADEVAEAPVRLTVMGGHITHREA
;
A
#
# COMPACT_ATOMS: atom_id res chain seq x y z
N LEU A 1 -21.20 -80.29 -11.11
CA LEU A 1 -21.54 -79.02 -10.43
C LEU A 1 -22.00 -78.03 -11.50
N ARG A 2 -23.14 -77.39 -11.27
CA ARG A 2 -23.90 -76.53 -12.21
C ARG A 2 -23.13 -75.23 -12.59
N PRO A 3 -23.61 -74.49 -13.62
CA PRO A 3 -22.80 -73.88 -14.68
C PRO A 3 -22.78 -72.34 -14.64
N GLY A 4 -22.12 -71.71 -15.62
CA GLY A 4 -22.47 -70.34 -16.03
C GLY A 4 -21.38 -69.58 -16.81
N PRO A 5 -21.60 -69.26 -18.10
CA PRO A 5 -20.70 -68.41 -18.91
C PRO A 5 -21.20 -66.95 -18.96
N ARG A 6 -20.31 -65.97 -19.18
CA ARG A 6 -20.55 -64.67 -19.91
C ARG A 6 -19.33 -63.71 -19.91
N PRO A 7 -19.29 -62.65 -20.75
CA PRO A 7 -18.23 -62.47 -21.75
C PRO A 7 -17.56 -61.07 -21.81
N ALA A 8 -16.61 -60.96 -22.74
CA ALA A 8 -16.11 -59.83 -23.55
C ALA A 8 -16.41 -58.36 -23.17
N THR A 9 -15.35 -57.55 -23.17
CA THR A 9 -15.39 -56.10 -23.44
C THR A 9 -14.28 -55.71 -24.43
N ARG A 10 -14.63 -54.90 -25.45
CA ARG A 10 -13.70 -54.21 -26.34
C ARG A 10 -14.30 -52.87 -26.78
N ARG A 11 -13.43 -51.83 -26.80
CA ARG A 11 -13.45 -50.61 -27.64
C ARG A 11 -14.54 -49.58 -27.34
N ASP A 12 -14.36 -48.27 -27.55
CA ASP A 12 -13.33 -47.45 -28.20
C ASP A 12 -13.34 -46.05 -27.54
N ARG A 13 -12.21 -45.32 -27.59
CA ARG A 13 -12.13 -43.90 -27.24
C ARG A 13 -12.38 -43.06 -28.49
N GLN A 14 -13.38 -42.18 -28.45
CA GLN A 14 -13.47 -41.04 -29.36
C GLN A 14 -14.11 -39.83 -28.66
N SER A 15 -13.47 -38.69 -28.86
CA SER A 15 -13.81 -37.28 -28.57
C SER A 15 -15.17 -36.90 -27.95
N CYS A 16 -15.16 -35.92 -27.06
CA CYS A 16 -16.22 -34.90 -27.04
C CYS A 16 -15.71 -33.54 -26.54
N LEU A 17 -15.73 -32.55 -27.44
CA LEU A 17 -15.80 -31.13 -27.13
C LEU A 17 -17.15 -30.86 -26.46
N CYS A 18 -17.16 -30.44 -25.20
CA CYS A 18 -18.37 -29.88 -24.58
C CYS A 18 -18.32 -28.36 -24.66
N ARG A 19 -18.86 -27.81 -25.76
CA ARG A 19 -19.59 -26.54 -25.72
C ARG A 19 -21.01 -26.89 -25.29
N HIS A 20 -21.39 -26.64 -24.04
CA HIS A 20 -22.79 -26.42 -23.61
C HIS A 20 -22.74 -25.75 -22.23
N ALA A 21 -23.43 -24.63 -22.09
CA ALA A 21 -23.66 -23.98 -20.81
C ALA A 21 -24.58 -24.89 -19.97
N GLU A 22 -24.00 -25.71 -19.11
CA GLU A 22 -24.75 -26.42 -18.08
C GLU A 22 -24.87 -25.51 -16.86
N THR A 23 -26.09 -25.01 -16.65
CA THR A 23 -26.52 -24.44 -15.38
C THR A 23 -26.19 -25.43 -14.27
N ILE A 24 -25.24 -25.10 -13.41
CA ILE A 24 -24.98 -25.86 -12.18
C ILE A 24 -26.19 -25.63 -11.25
N THR A 25 -27.21 -26.48 -11.36
CA THR A 25 -28.25 -26.59 -10.34
C THR A 25 -27.63 -27.29 -9.13
N CYS A 26 -27.20 -26.50 -8.14
CA CYS A 26 -26.79 -27.01 -6.84
C CYS A 26 -28.04 -27.53 -6.12
N GLU A 27 -28.25 -28.85 -6.08
CA GLU A 27 -29.25 -29.48 -5.21
C GLU A 27 -28.81 -29.29 -3.75
N VAL A 28 -29.28 -28.22 -3.11
CA VAL A 28 -29.20 -28.07 -1.66
C VAL A 28 -30.17 -29.10 -1.06
N ARG A 29 -29.64 -30.27 -0.67
CA ARG A 29 -30.37 -31.21 0.18
C ARG A 29 -30.76 -30.48 1.46
N ARG A 30 -32.07 -30.33 1.70
CA ARG A 30 -32.65 -29.72 2.91
C ARG A 30 -32.04 -30.36 4.15
N ALA A 31 -31.05 -29.70 4.75
CA ALA A 31 -30.66 -29.94 6.12
C ALA A 31 -31.80 -29.41 7.01
N HIS A 32 -32.35 -30.28 7.84
CA HIS A 32 -33.44 -29.98 8.78
C HIS A 32 -32.93 -29.18 9.99
N HIS A 33 -32.37 -28.00 9.76
CA HIS A 33 -32.19 -26.97 10.76
C HIS A 33 -32.66 -25.65 10.16
N GLN A 34 -33.48 -24.90 10.90
CA GLN A 34 -33.98 -23.57 10.52
C GLN A 34 -32.87 -22.51 10.55
N ASP A 35 -31.73 -22.81 9.96
CA ASP A 35 -30.76 -21.78 9.60
C ASP A 35 -31.33 -21.07 8.37
N LEU A 36 -31.46 -19.75 8.45
CA LEU A 36 -31.96 -18.88 7.39
C LEU A 36 -31.06 -19.01 6.15
N LEU A 37 -31.31 -20.02 5.32
CA LEU A 37 -30.66 -20.22 4.03
C LEU A 37 -31.02 -19.05 3.11
N SER A 38 -30.09 -18.10 2.95
CA SER A 38 -30.21 -17.05 1.94
C SER A 38 -29.56 -17.51 0.63
N ILE A 39 -30.36 -17.75 -0.41
CA ILE A 39 -29.86 -18.06 -1.75
C ILE A 39 -29.71 -16.74 -2.52
N ARG A 40 -28.55 -16.53 -3.17
CA ARG A 40 -28.26 -15.31 -3.93
C ARG A 40 -27.80 -15.65 -5.34
N ALA A 41 -28.52 -15.13 -6.33
CA ALA A 41 -28.08 -15.17 -7.71
C ALA A 41 -27.08 -14.04 -7.96
N LEU A 42 -25.90 -14.36 -8.49
CA LEU A 42 -24.86 -13.39 -8.84
C LEU A 42 -24.90 -12.94 -10.31
N GLY A 43 -25.85 -13.46 -11.11
CA GLY A 43 -26.13 -12.96 -12.46
C GLY A 43 -24.90 -12.86 -13.37
N GLY A 44 -24.34 -14.01 -13.78
CA GLY A 44 -23.18 -14.04 -14.68
C GLY A 44 -21.87 -13.48 -14.11
N ALA A 45 -21.87 -12.94 -12.90
CA ALA A 45 -20.67 -12.41 -12.25
C ALA A 45 -19.63 -13.52 -11.96
N THR A 46 -18.36 -13.11 -11.97
CA THR A 46 -17.23 -13.97 -11.59
C THR A 46 -16.94 -13.79 -10.12
N LEU A 47 -16.97 -14.89 -9.36
CA LEU A 47 -16.67 -14.91 -7.93
C LEU A 47 -15.18 -15.23 -7.71
N THR A 48 -14.48 -14.36 -6.99
CA THR A 48 -13.07 -14.56 -6.58
C THR A 48 -12.96 -14.58 -5.06
N PRO A 49 -11.84 -15.07 -4.49
CA PRO A 49 -11.51 -14.73 -3.11
C PRO A 49 -11.55 -13.21 -2.94
N GLY A 50 -11.94 -12.78 -1.74
CA GLY A 50 -11.96 -11.38 -1.36
C GLY A 50 -10.59 -10.74 -1.55
N LEU A 51 -10.58 -9.53 -2.12
CA LEU A 51 -9.35 -8.81 -2.41
C LEU A 51 -8.81 -8.13 -1.16
N VAL A 52 -7.49 -8.08 -1.02
CA VAL A 52 -6.79 -7.44 0.09
C VAL A 52 -5.78 -6.46 -0.47
N ASP A 53 -5.84 -5.23 0.02
CA ASP A 53 -4.81 -4.23 -0.22
C ASP A 53 -3.61 -4.53 0.70
N SER A 54 -2.49 -4.95 0.12
CA SER A 54 -1.36 -5.47 0.91
C SER A 54 -0.49 -4.38 1.53
N HIS A 55 -0.74 -3.10 1.23
CA HIS A 55 -0.05 -1.94 1.77
C HIS A 55 -0.96 -0.72 1.66
N SER A 56 -1.46 -0.22 2.79
CA SER A 56 -2.39 0.91 2.81
C SER A 56 -2.27 1.69 4.11
N HIS A 57 -2.75 2.93 4.12
CA HIS A 57 -2.78 3.81 5.28
C HIS A 57 -4.18 4.41 5.54
N PRO A 58 -5.27 3.61 5.63
CA PRO A 58 -6.63 4.14 5.78
C PRO A 58 -6.86 4.99 7.04
N VAL A 59 -6.04 4.82 8.08
CA VAL A 59 -6.18 5.56 9.34
C VAL A 59 -5.36 6.83 9.32
N LEU A 60 -4.05 6.74 9.10
CA LEU A 60 -3.16 7.89 8.93
C LEU A 60 -3.59 8.76 7.73
N GLY A 61 -4.07 8.14 6.66
CA GLY A 61 -4.50 8.80 5.44
C GLY A 61 -5.73 9.69 5.62
N LEU A 62 -6.50 9.55 6.70
CA LEU A 62 -7.54 10.54 7.03
C LEU A 62 -6.94 11.92 7.25
N ASP A 63 -5.79 11.98 7.92
CA ASP A 63 -5.09 13.23 8.21
C ASP A 63 -4.26 13.68 7.00
N MET A 64 -3.68 12.74 6.25
CA MET A 64 -2.90 13.05 5.04
C MET A 64 -3.77 13.54 3.88
N ALA A 65 -4.95 12.95 3.67
CA ALA A 65 -5.89 13.29 2.60
C ALA A 65 -7.00 14.23 3.11
N THR A 66 -6.60 15.35 3.71
CA THR A 66 -7.51 16.39 4.22
C THR A 66 -7.33 17.68 3.45
N GLY A 67 -8.45 18.37 3.19
CA GLY A 67 -8.48 19.64 2.49
C GLY A 67 -8.51 19.48 0.97
N GLU A 68 -7.88 20.39 0.24
CA GLU A 68 -7.91 20.43 -1.22
C GLU A 68 -7.12 19.26 -1.83
N ASP A 69 -7.76 18.48 -2.72
CA ASP A 69 -7.13 17.40 -3.47
C ASP A 69 -6.39 17.96 -4.70
N LEU A 70 -5.05 17.92 -4.66
CA LEU A 70 -4.18 18.37 -5.73
C LEU A 70 -3.68 17.22 -6.62
N SER A 71 -4.22 16.00 -6.46
CA SER A 71 -3.81 14.82 -7.22
C SER A 71 -4.02 14.95 -8.73
N GLY A 72 -4.83 15.91 -9.19
CA GLY A 72 -4.99 16.28 -10.60
C GLY A 72 -4.13 17.44 -11.10
N VAL A 73 -3.37 18.11 -10.21
CA VAL A 73 -2.55 19.27 -10.53
C VAL A 73 -1.22 18.83 -11.11
N ARG A 74 -0.82 19.42 -12.25
CA ARG A 74 0.37 19.02 -13.02
C ARG A 74 1.35 20.16 -13.30
N ASP A 75 1.00 21.39 -12.96
CA ASP A 75 1.84 22.56 -13.17
C ASP A 75 1.59 23.65 -12.11
N LEU A 76 2.53 24.59 -12.02
CA LEU A 76 2.50 25.64 -11.00
C LEU A 76 1.31 26.59 -11.19
N GLU A 77 0.86 26.83 -12.41
CA GLU A 77 -0.28 27.73 -12.64
C GLU A 77 -1.58 27.10 -12.12
N ALA A 78 -1.78 25.81 -12.40
CA ALA A 78 -2.87 25.01 -11.86
C ALA A 78 -2.81 24.92 -10.34
N LEU A 79 -1.62 24.72 -9.75
CA LEU A 79 -1.43 24.77 -8.30
C LEU A 79 -1.88 26.11 -7.73
N ARG A 80 -1.35 27.21 -8.26
CA ARG A 80 -1.68 28.57 -7.82
C ARG A 80 -3.16 28.90 -8.01
N ARG A 81 -3.83 28.32 -9.00
CA ARG A 81 -5.29 28.46 -9.19
C ARG A 81 -6.07 27.68 -8.13
N ALA A 82 -5.70 26.43 -7.86
CA ALA A 82 -6.33 25.62 -6.83
C ALA A 82 -6.23 26.29 -5.45
N LEU A 83 -5.03 26.77 -5.08
CA LEU A 83 -4.79 27.43 -3.80
C LEU A 83 -5.58 28.73 -3.59
N ARG A 84 -5.84 29.50 -4.67
CA ARG A 84 -6.67 30.73 -4.58
C ARG A 84 -8.11 30.45 -4.18
N THR A 85 -8.63 29.29 -4.60
CA THR A 85 -10.04 28.90 -4.38
C THR A 85 -10.20 27.87 -3.28
N ALA A 86 -9.10 27.37 -2.71
CA ALA A 86 -9.10 26.36 -1.66
C ALA A 86 -9.87 26.87 -0.43
N ALA A 87 -10.62 25.96 0.18
CA ALA A 87 -11.32 26.25 1.43
C ALA A 87 -10.31 26.55 2.55
N ARG A 88 -10.66 27.51 3.41
CA ARG A 88 -9.88 27.86 4.60
C ARG A 88 -10.55 27.25 5.83
N VAL A 89 -9.92 26.24 6.42
CA VAL A 89 -10.39 25.56 7.64
C VAL A 89 -9.64 26.14 8.82
N ASP A 90 -10.37 26.80 9.74
CA ASP A 90 -9.77 27.54 10.86
C ASP A 90 -8.63 28.51 10.43
N GLY A 91 -8.80 29.12 9.26
CA GLY A 91 -7.82 30.04 8.66
C GLY A 91 -6.69 29.37 7.88
N TRP A 92 -6.56 28.04 7.92
CA TRP A 92 -5.53 27.28 7.20
C TRP A 92 -5.98 26.83 5.82
N ILE A 93 -5.04 26.83 4.87
CA ILE A 93 -5.16 26.08 3.61
C ILE A 93 -4.43 24.77 3.80
N VAL A 94 -5.17 23.66 3.81
CA VAL A 94 -4.61 22.31 3.86
C VAL A 94 -4.88 21.65 2.51
N ALA A 95 -3.86 21.06 1.92
CA ALA A 95 -3.95 20.40 0.63
C ALA A 95 -3.00 19.20 0.56
N TRP A 96 -3.27 18.27 -0.36
CA TRP A 96 -2.52 17.02 -0.46
C TRP A 96 -2.45 16.49 -1.90
N GLY A 97 -1.57 15.53 -2.14
CA GLY A 97 -1.47 14.82 -3.42
C GLY A 97 -0.72 15.59 -4.53
N LEU A 98 0.02 16.64 -4.19
CA LEU A 98 0.69 17.46 -5.21
C LEU A 98 1.86 16.70 -5.86
N ASP A 99 1.81 16.56 -7.18
CA ASP A 99 2.89 15.97 -7.99
C ASP A 99 4.19 16.81 -7.89
N HIS A 100 5.34 16.18 -7.62
CA HIS A 100 6.68 16.81 -7.64
C HIS A 100 6.96 17.55 -8.95
N ASN A 101 6.40 17.05 -10.05
CA ASN A 101 6.60 17.63 -11.38
C ASN A 101 5.84 18.94 -11.58
N ALA A 102 4.91 19.32 -10.69
CA ALA A 102 4.14 20.55 -10.80
C ALA A 102 5.01 21.81 -10.76
N PHE A 103 6.20 21.73 -10.15
CA PHE A 103 7.13 22.86 -10.08
C PHE A 103 7.89 23.09 -11.39
N GLY A 104 7.84 22.17 -12.35
CA GLY A 104 8.49 22.31 -13.66
C GLY A 104 10.02 22.37 -13.57
N GLY A 105 10.62 21.60 -12.66
CA GLY A 105 12.07 21.55 -12.43
C GLY A 105 12.64 22.68 -11.58
N ARG A 106 11.80 23.61 -11.09
CA ARG A 106 12.21 24.57 -10.06
C ARG A 106 12.30 23.87 -8.69
N PRO A 107 13.22 24.31 -7.80
CA PRO A 107 13.21 23.89 -6.41
C PRO A 107 11.85 24.13 -5.76
N VAL A 108 11.43 23.21 -4.88
CA VAL A 108 10.24 23.38 -4.05
C VAL A 108 10.50 24.52 -3.06
N ASP A 109 9.76 25.61 -3.17
CA ASP A 109 9.95 26.82 -2.36
C ASP A 109 8.63 27.56 -2.15
N ARG A 110 8.39 28.04 -0.93
CA ARG A 110 7.19 28.80 -0.53
C ARG A 110 6.97 30.05 -1.34
N VAL A 111 8.04 30.69 -1.84
CA VAL A 111 7.93 31.90 -2.67
C VAL A 111 7.13 31.64 -3.95
N LEU A 112 7.01 30.39 -4.40
CA LEU A 112 6.23 30.02 -5.58
C LEU A 112 4.72 30.09 -5.37
N ILE A 113 4.25 30.16 -4.11
CA ILE A 113 2.82 30.14 -3.77
C ILE A 113 2.38 31.27 -2.85
N GLU A 114 3.27 31.96 -2.13
CA GLU A 114 2.87 32.85 -1.04
C GLU A 114 1.91 33.98 -1.42
N ASP A 115 2.10 34.58 -2.59
CA ASP A 115 1.28 35.70 -3.06
C ASP A 115 -0.17 35.30 -3.38
N VAL A 116 -0.47 34.00 -3.51
CA VAL A 116 -1.83 33.50 -3.75
C VAL A 116 -2.56 33.00 -2.52
N LEU A 117 -1.93 33.06 -1.33
CA LEU A 117 -2.51 32.56 -0.08
C LEU A 117 -3.29 33.64 0.70
N ASP A 118 -3.17 34.92 0.31
CA ASP A 118 -3.67 36.08 1.06
C ASP A 118 -3.22 36.10 2.54
N GLY A 119 -1.99 35.65 2.81
CA GLY A 119 -1.43 35.58 4.15
C GLY A 119 -1.90 34.38 5.00
N ALA A 120 -2.73 33.50 4.46
CA ALA A 120 -3.15 32.28 5.16
C ALA A 120 -1.95 31.32 5.36
N PRO A 121 -1.82 30.69 6.55
CA PRO A 121 -0.91 29.57 6.71
C PRO A 121 -1.36 28.41 5.81
N ALA A 122 -0.42 27.83 5.07
CA ALA A 122 -0.68 26.74 4.14
C ALA A 122 0.23 25.55 4.41
N PHE A 123 -0.35 24.36 4.35
CA PHE A 123 0.34 23.08 4.39
C PHE A 123 -0.10 22.27 3.17
N ILE A 124 0.84 22.01 2.26
CA ILE A 124 0.59 21.29 1.02
C ILE A 124 1.46 20.04 1.04
N ARG A 125 0.84 18.88 1.26
CA ARG A 125 1.54 17.59 1.19
C ARG A 125 1.77 17.21 -0.28
N LEU A 126 3.00 16.83 -0.60
CA LEU A 126 3.31 16.27 -1.93
C LEU A 126 2.81 14.83 -2.01
N TYR A 127 2.70 14.30 -3.23
CA TYR A 127 2.09 13.00 -3.48
C TYR A 127 2.84 11.85 -2.81
N ASP A 128 4.16 11.99 -2.62
CA ASP A 128 5.02 10.98 -2.00
C ASP A 128 4.65 10.68 -0.54
N GLY A 129 3.90 11.58 0.12
CA GLY A 129 3.60 11.49 1.55
C GLY A 129 4.81 11.68 2.47
N HIS A 130 6.00 11.88 1.91
CA HIS A 130 7.30 12.08 2.58
C HIS A 130 7.75 13.53 2.55
N SER A 131 7.12 14.40 1.77
CA SER A 131 7.46 15.82 1.72
C SER A 131 6.24 16.74 1.75
N ALA A 132 6.47 17.98 2.17
CA ALA A 132 5.47 19.03 2.17
C ALA A 132 6.06 20.38 1.79
N LEU A 133 5.25 21.20 1.11
CA LEU A 133 5.48 22.63 0.93
C LEU A 133 4.60 23.40 1.91
N VAL A 134 5.22 24.19 2.78
CA VAL A 134 4.53 25.02 3.77
C VAL A 134 4.81 26.52 3.55
N SER A 135 3.83 27.38 3.84
CA SER A 135 4.02 28.83 3.73
C SER A 135 4.82 29.42 4.88
N GLY A 136 5.32 30.65 4.73
CA GLY A 136 6.03 31.35 5.80
C GLY A 136 5.16 31.56 7.04
N ALA A 137 3.86 31.80 6.85
CA ALA A 137 2.90 31.89 7.96
C ALA A 137 2.75 30.56 8.71
N ALA A 138 2.79 29.43 8.00
CA ALA A 138 2.76 28.10 8.62
C ALA A 138 4.05 27.79 9.40
N LEU A 139 5.22 28.12 8.83
CA LEU A 139 6.51 27.99 9.51
C LEU A 139 6.56 28.83 10.80
N HIS A 140 6.07 30.07 10.74
CA HIS A 140 5.99 30.96 11.90
C HIS A 140 5.06 30.40 12.98
N ALA A 141 3.87 29.90 12.60
CA ALA A 141 2.94 29.26 13.52
C ALA A 141 3.55 28.04 14.23
N ALA A 142 4.44 27.31 13.54
CA ALA A 142 5.17 26.16 14.07
C ALA A 142 6.48 26.53 14.81
N GLY A 143 6.89 27.81 14.86
CA GLY A 143 8.16 28.23 15.46
C GLY A 143 9.41 27.71 14.73
N VAL A 144 9.31 27.52 13.41
CA VAL A 144 10.42 27.07 12.56
C VAL A 144 11.06 28.28 11.89
N GLU A 145 12.17 28.76 12.46
CA GLU A 145 12.88 29.97 12.01
C GLU A 145 14.19 29.67 11.25
N GLY A 146 14.63 28.42 11.22
CA GLY A 146 15.94 28.01 10.68
C GLY A 146 16.11 26.49 10.65
N PRO A 147 17.35 25.99 10.45
CA PRO A 147 17.65 24.57 10.36
C PRO A 147 17.32 23.81 11.66
N ARG A 148 17.02 22.51 11.53
CA ARG A 148 16.67 21.60 12.62
C ARG A 148 17.41 20.27 12.46
N GLU A 149 17.81 19.71 13.58
CA GLU A 149 18.41 18.37 13.67
C GLU A 149 17.35 17.35 14.12
N PHE A 150 17.43 16.13 13.58
CA PHE A 150 16.47 15.06 13.85
C PHE A 150 17.19 13.74 14.17
N ALA A 151 16.52 12.84 14.90
CA ALA A 151 17.06 11.51 15.21
C ALA A 151 17.03 10.56 14.00
N GLN A 152 16.09 10.79 13.08
CA GLN A 152 16.02 10.13 11.78
C GLN A 152 16.57 11.07 10.70
N ARG A 153 16.83 10.54 9.51
CA ARG A 153 17.15 11.38 8.36
C ARG A 153 15.91 12.17 7.96
N ALA A 154 15.91 13.47 8.23
CA ALA A 154 14.83 14.40 7.90
C ALA A 154 15.42 15.81 7.74
N SER A 155 14.75 16.70 7.00
CA SER A 155 15.30 18.02 6.71
C SER A 155 14.24 19.10 6.63
N VAL A 156 14.56 20.25 7.24
CA VAL A 156 13.97 21.54 6.88
C VAL A 156 14.91 22.17 5.85
N VAL A 157 14.49 22.23 4.58
CA VAL A 157 15.34 22.78 3.52
C VAL A 157 15.48 24.28 3.70
N CYS A 158 16.72 24.74 3.88
CA CYS A 158 17.06 26.16 3.98
C CYS A 158 17.77 26.68 2.73
N ASP A 159 17.62 27.99 2.48
CA ASP A 159 18.40 28.72 1.49
C ASP A 159 19.84 28.96 1.96
N ALA A 160 20.64 29.65 1.12
CA ALA A 160 22.04 29.95 1.42
C ALA A 160 22.24 30.86 2.65
N ASP A 161 21.20 31.59 3.08
CA ASP A 161 21.22 32.44 4.28
C ASP A 161 20.68 31.70 5.52
N GLY A 162 20.36 30.40 5.39
CA GLY A 162 19.82 29.58 6.46
C GLY A 162 18.32 29.75 6.71
N ARG A 163 17.60 30.47 5.83
CA ARG A 163 16.15 30.68 5.98
C ARG A 163 15.37 29.48 5.43
N PRO A 164 14.35 28.97 6.14
CA PRO A 164 13.53 27.88 5.63
C PRO A 164 12.79 28.26 4.33
N THR A 165 12.98 27.43 3.31
CA THR A 165 12.28 27.53 2.01
C THR A 165 10.81 27.09 2.11
N GLY A 166 10.43 26.42 3.20
CA GLY A 166 9.12 25.79 3.35
C GLY A 166 9.04 24.38 2.79
N HIS A 167 10.10 23.85 2.16
CA HIS A 167 10.17 22.44 1.81
C HIS A 167 10.62 21.61 3.03
N LEU A 168 9.73 20.73 3.49
CA LEU A 168 9.96 19.81 4.60
C LEU A 168 10.09 18.40 4.02
N ILE A 169 11.16 17.69 4.40
CA ILE A 169 11.50 16.36 3.87
C ILE A 169 11.56 15.37 5.04
N GLU A 170 10.86 14.25 4.88
CA GLU A 170 10.56 13.19 5.85
C GLU A 170 9.63 13.58 7.01
N HIS A 171 9.04 12.56 7.65
CA HIS A 171 7.99 12.72 8.66
C HIS A 171 8.38 13.64 9.82
N ALA A 172 9.57 13.48 10.41
CA ALA A 172 10.00 14.30 11.54
C ALA A 172 10.05 15.81 11.22
N ALA A 173 10.35 16.20 9.97
CA ALA A 173 10.33 17.61 9.57
C ALA A 173 8.90 18.10 9.35
N MET A 174 8.04 17.30 8.70
CA MET A 174 6.62 17.64 8.54
C MET A 174 5.88 17.75 9.88
N ASP A 175 6.25 16.92 10.85
CA ASP A 175 5.62 16.86 12.17
C ASP A 175 5.73 18.16 12.97
N LEU A 176 6.76 18.98 12.68
CA LEU A 176 6.88 20.33 13.23
C LEU A 176 5.66 21.20 12.91
N VAL A 177 5.10 21.05 11.70
CA VAL A 177 3.96 21.86 11.25
C VAL A 177 2.64 21.12 11.45
N THR A 178 2.59 19.79 11.25
CA THR A 178 1.33 19.04 11.48
C THR A 178 0.85 19.12 12.93
N ALA A 179 1.77 19.31 13.89
CA ALA A 179 1.44 19.51 15.29
C ALA A 179 0.57 20.75 15.57
N VAL A 180 0.60 21.76 14.69
CA VAL A 180 -0.18 23.01 14.83
C VAL A 180 -1.34 23.12 13.84
N LEU A 181 -1.58 22.09 13.01
CA LEU A 181 -2.71 22.07 12.09
C LEU A 181 -4.05 21.90 12.82
N PRO A 182 -5.16 22.43 12.25
CA PRO A 182 -6.50 22.11 12.71
C PRO A 182 -6.72 20.59 12.69
N LYS A 183 -7.14 20.03 13.83
CA LYS A 183 -7.42 18.59 13.95
C LYS A 183 -8.91 18.33 13.83
N PRO A 184 -9.35 17.35 13.03
CA PRO A 184 -10.74 16.96 13.00
C PRO A 184 -11.17 16.44 14.37
N SER A 185 -12.44 16.65 14.73
CA SER A 185 -13.00 16.04 15.93
C SER A 185 -12.99 14.51 15.81
N TYR A 186 -13.00 13.82 16.97
CA TYR A 186 -13.10 12.36 17.01
C TYR A 186 -14.31 11.83 16.22
N ALA A 187 -15.46 12.52 16.31
CA ALA A 187 -16.68 12.14 15.62
C ALA A 187 -16.54 12.25 14.08
N GLU A 188 -15.89 13.30 13.59
CA GLU A 188 -15.60 13.48 12.17
C GLU A 188 -14.61 12.42 11.68
N ARG A 189 -13.53 12.17 12.42
CA ARG A 189 -12.53 11.14 12.08
C ARG A 189 -13.17 9.76 11.99
N ARG A 190 -14.05 9.42 12.94
CA ARG A 190 -14.82 8.18 12.92
C ARG A 190 -15.71 8.06 11.67
N THR A 191 -16.51 9.08 11.38
CA THR A 191 -17.43 9.08 10.24
C THR A 191 -16.66 8.92 8.93
N ARG A 192 -15.59 9.71 8.74
CA ARG A 192 -14.74 9.64 7.55
C ARG A 192 -14.08 8.26 7.39
N LEU A 193 -13.65 7.62 8.49
CA LEU A 193 -13.08 6.27 8.42
C LEU A 193 -14.11 5.25 7.92
N VAL A 194 -15.33 5.29 8.44
CA VAL A 194 -16.39 4.35 8.01
C VAL A 194 -16.75 4.58 6.55
N GLU A 195 -16.87 5.83 6.12
CA GLU A 195 -17.14 6.19 4.72
C GLU A 195 -16.04 5.70 3.79
N LEU A 196 -14.77 5.96 4.14
CA LEU A 196 -13.60 5.51 3.39
C LEU A 196 -13.56 3.98 3.26
N LEU A 197 -13.68 3.25 4.37
CA LEU A 197 -13.66 1.79 4.34
C LEU A 197 -14.84 1.24 3.55
N SER A 198 -16.02 1.88 3.59
CA SER A 198 -17.17 1.48 2.78
C SER A 198 -16.92 1.71 1.29
N ALA A 199 -16.28 2.81 0.93
CA ALA A 199 -15.89 3.09 -0.45
C ALA A 199 -14.81 2.11 -0.95
N MET A 200 -13.83 1.77 -0.10
CA MET A 200 -12.86 0.70 -0.39
C MET A 200 -13.58 -0.64 -0.61
N ALA A 201 -14.54 -1.01 0.25
CA ALA A 201 -15.32 -2.23 0.10
C ALA A 201 -16.10 -2.27 -1.22
N ALA A 202 -16.57 -1.11 -1.70
CA ALA A 202 -17.26 -0.98 -2.98
C ALA A 202 -16.39 -1.31 -4.20
N THR A 203 -15.06 -1.25 -4.06
CA THR A 203 -14.11 -1.67 -5.10
C THR A 203 -13.80 -3.18 -5.09
N GLY A 204 -14.36 -3.91 -4.13
CA GLY A 204 -14.12 -5.35 -3.96
C GLY A 204 -13.12 -5.70 -2.87
N LEU A 205 -12.61 -4.71 -2.11
CA LEU A 205 -11.72 -4.95 -0.98
C LEU A 205 -12.47 -5.54 0.20
N THR A 206 -11.90 -6.60 0.78
CA THR A 206 -12.38 -7.28 1.99
C THR A 206 -11.46 -7.05 3.17
N GLY A 207 -10.23 -6.60 2.94
CA GLY A 207 -9.29 -6.22 3.97
C GLY A 207 -8.12 -5.38 3.47
N ALA A 208 -7.33 -4.88 4.42
CA ALA A 208 -6.12 -4.12 4.16
C ALA A 208 -5.03 -4.43 5.20
N HIS A 209 -3.77 -4.47 4.76
CA HIS A 209 -2.63 -4.37 5.65
C HIS A 209 -2.31 -2.90 5.88
N VAL A 210 -2.64 -2.41 7.06
CA VAL A 210 -2.47 -1.01 7.46
C VAL A 210 -1.03 -0.86 7.96
N MET A 211 -0.22 -0.13 7.22
CA MET A 211 1.21 0.04 7.49
C MET A 211 1.47 1.15 8.49
N ASP A 212 0.53 1.39 9.38
CA ASP A 212 0.62 2.35 10.46
C ASP A 212 -0.26 1.94 11.64
N MET A 213 0.00 2.61 12.74
CA MET A 213 -0.87 2.70 13.91
C MET A 213 -0.71 4.07 14.57
N GLY A 214 -0.20 5.05 13.81
CA GLY A 214 0.14 6.39 14.27
C GLY A 214 -1.10 7.28 14.32
N GLY A 215 -1.22 8.06 15.39
CA GLY A 215 -2.37 8.96 15.64
C GLY A 215 -3.12 8.60 16.91
N ASP A 216 -4.04 9.48 17.33
CA ASP A 216 -4.77 9.35 18.60
C ASP A 216 -5.57 8.03 18.64
N ASP A 217 -5.24 7.15 19.60
CA ASP A 217 -5.91 5.89 19.97
C ASP A 217 -6.64 5.15 18.82
N VAL A 218 -5.88 4.67 17.82
CA VAL A 218 -6.43 3.87 16.70
C VAL A 218 -7.20 2.63 17.18
N PRO A 219 -6.71 1.82 18.14
CA PRO A 219 -7.49 0.73 18.75
C PRO A 219 -8.85 1.17 19.27
N GLY A 220 -8.90 2.26 20.05
CA GLY A 220 -10.14 2.79 20.61
C GLY A 220 -11.09 3.28 19.53
N LEU A 221 -10.59 3.93 18.47
CA LEU A 221 -11.39 4.32 17.32
C LEU A 221 -12.04 3.12 16.62
N LEU A 222 -11.26 2.07 16.33
CA LEU A 222 -11.77 0.86 15.68
C LEU A 222 -12.74 0.09 16.58
N ALA A 223 -12.44 -0.02 17.88
CA ALA A 223 -13.33 -0.65 18.85
C ALA A 223 -14.67 0.08 18.97
N ALA A 224 -14.68 1.41 18.94
CA ALA A 224 -15.91 2.20 18.95
C ALA A 224 -16.76 1.99 17.70
N ILE A 225 -16.13 1.91 16.51
CA ILE A 225 -16.85 1.57 15.27
C ILE A 225 -17.45 0.16 15.35
N GLU A 226 -16.68 -0.81 15.84
CA GLU A 226 -17.17 -2.18 16.03
C GLU A 226 -18.28 -2.27 17.09
N ALA A 227 -18.38 -1.36 18.06
CA ALA A 227 -19.48 -1.37 19.00
C ALA A 227 -20.85 -1.10 18.33
N GLU A 228 -20.86 -0.39 17.19
CA GLU A 228 -22.08 0.08 16.52
C GLU A 228 -22.35 -0.62 15.19
N THR A 229 -21.30 -1.05 14.48
CA THR A 229 -21.43 -1.65 13.14
C THR A 229 -20.36 -2.70 12.88
N THR A 230 -20.44 -3.35 11.71
CA THR A 230 -19.37 -4.19 11.20
C THR A 230 -18.38 -3.31 10.43
N LEU A 231 -17.08 -3.43 10.70
CA LEU A 231 -16.07 -2.75 9.89
C LEU A 231 -16.20 -3.21 8.42
N PRO A 232 -16.23 -2.30 7.44
CA PRO A 232 -16.38 -2.70 6.03
C PRO A 232 -15.20 -3.53 5.50
N LEU A 233 -14.01 -3.38 6.09
CA LEU A 233 -12.79 -4.14 5.78
C LEU A 233 -12.24 -4.81 7.05
N ARG A 234 -11.54 -5.92 6.85
CA ARG A 234 -10.64 -6.49 7.86
C ARG A 234 -9.28 -5.77 7.87
N LEU A 235 -8.86 -5.24 9.01
CA LEU A 235 -7.64 -4.44 9.11
C LEU A 235 -6.53 -5.18 9.88
N ARG A 236 -5.33 -5.23 9.30
CA ARG A 236 -4.13 -5.75 9.97
C ARG A 236 -3.15 -4.61 10.17
N LEU A 237 -3.03 -4.12 11.39
CA LEU A 237 -2.21 -2.95 11.74
C LEU A 237 -0.75 -3.34 11.96
N ALA A 238 0.17 -2.50 11.51
CA ALA A 238 1.61 -2.63 11.74
C ALA A 238 2.15 -1.31 12.31
N PRO A 239 2.23 -1.15 13.65
CA PRO A 239 2.83 0.03 14.27
C PRO A 239 4.26 0.26 13.79
N TRP A 240 4.66 1.52 13.75
CA TRP A 240 5.98 1.93 13.28
C TRP A 240 7.06 1.65 14.31
N CYS A 241 8.19 1.13 13.85
CA CYS A 241 9.42 0.98 14.59
C CYS A 241 10.45 1.96 14.00
N MET A 242 10.80 2.99 14.76
CA MET A 242 11.61 4.12 14.29
C MET A 242 13.04 4.08 14.86
N PRO A 243 14.03 4.75 14.21
CA PRO A 243 15.37 4.91 14.75
C PRO A 243 15.39 5.44 16.18
N GLY A 244 16.32 4.93 16.99
CA GLY A 244 16.46 5.31 18.40
C GLY A 244 15.52 4.55 19.35
N ILE A 245 14.68 3.64 18.85
CA ILE A 245 13.90 2.74 19.70
C ILE A 245 14.81 1.88 20.59
N GLY A 246 14.59 1.95 21.89
CA GLY A 246 15.27 1.11 22.87
C GLY A 246 14.55 -0.22 23.09
N ASP A 247 15.14 -1.07 23.93
CA ASP A 247 14.56 -2.38 24.29
C ASP A 247 13.14 -2.27 24.88
N GLU A 248 12.88 -1.24 25.71
CA GLU A 248 11.54 -1.00 26.27
C GLU A 248 10.51 -0.73 25.17
N GLY A 249 10.85 0.09 24.16
CA GLY A 249 9.97 0.35 23.03
C GLY A 249 9.75 -0.88 22.13
N LEU A 250 10.77 -1.72 21.97
CA LEU A 250 10.63 -3.01 21.28
C LEU A 250 9.69 -3.96 22.06
N ASP A 251 9.81 -4.00 23.38
CA ASP A 251 8.95 -4.80 24.24
C ASP A 251 7.48 -4.30 24.19
N GLU A 252 7.27 -2.98 24.09
CA GLU A 252 5.95 -2.39 23.82
C GLU A 252 5.38 -2.84 22.47
N LEU A 253 6.16 -2.80 21.38
CA LEU A 253 5.73 -3.29 20.07
C LEU A 253 5.36 -4.77 20.08
N ILE A 254 6.07 -5.58 20.87
CA ILE A 254 5.75 -7.00 21.09
C ILE A 254 4.43 -7.14 21.86
N ALA A 255 4.24 -6.36 22.93
CA ALA A 255 3.00 -6.38 23.71
C ALA A 255 1.78 -5.95 22.89
N LEU A 256 1.94 -4.98 21.98
CA LEU A 256 0.87 -4.52 21.08
C LEU A 256 0.29 -5.65 20.21
N GLN A 257 1.05 -6.70 19.89
CA GLN A 257 0.59 -7.83 19.07
C GLN A 257 -0.59 -8.60 19.72
N ALA A 258 -0.82 -8.43 21.03
CA ALA A 258 -1.98 -9.00 21.70
C ALA A 258 -3.30 -8.25 21.39
N GLN A 259 -3.23 -7.03 20.86
CA GLN A 259 -4.41 -6.20 20.60
C GLN A 259 -5.16 -6.63 19.34
N LYS A 260 -6.47 -6.79 19.49
CA LYS A 260 -7.40 -7.16 18.40
C LYS A 260 -8.83 -6.80 18.73
N GLY A 261 -9.62 -6.57 17.67
CA GLY A 261 -11.07 -6.54 17.69
C GLY A 261 -11.68 -7.72 16.92
N ARG A 262 -12.89 -7.56 16.41
CA ARG A 262 -13.59 -8.60 15.63
C ARG A 262 -13.03 -8.72 14.22
N HIS A 263 -12.74 -7.58 13.60
CA HIS A 263 -12.28 -7.44 12.23
C HIS A 263 -10.99 -6.63 12.12
N TRP A 264 -10.31 -6.34 13.23
CA TRP A 264 -8.96 -5.78 13.21
C TRP A 264 -8.03 -6.49 14.19
N LEU A 265 -6.73 -6.45 13.92
CA LEU A 265 -5.68 -6.90 14.84
C LEU A 265 -4.37 -6.16 14.59
N VAL A 266 -3.51 -6.10 15.60
CA VAL A 266 -2.10 -5.77 15.41
C VAL A 266 -1.35 -7.03 14.97
N GLY A 267 -0.63 -6.93 13.85
CA GLY A 267 -0.15 -8.09 13.12
C GLY A 267 1.20 -7.89 12.44
N GLY A 268 2.15 -7.30 13.16
CA GLY A 268 3.50 -7.03 12.71
C GLY A 268 4.00 -5.66 13.18
N ALA A 269 5.14 -5.23 12.64
CA ALA A 269 5.69 -3.90 12.80
C ALA A 269 6.19 -3.37 11.44
N LYS A 270 6.00 -2.08 11.18
CA LYS A 270 6.48 -1.38 9.98
C LYS A 270 7.79 -0.67 10.28
N PHE A 271 8.75 -0.80 9.38
CA PHE A 271 10.06 -0.13 9.40
C PHE A 271 10.26 0.67 8.13
N PHE A 272 11.24 1.56 8.17
CA PHE A 272 11.77 2.31 7.03
C PHE A 272 13.28 2.12 6.99
N MET A 273 13.81 1.72 5.83
CA MET A 273 15.26 1.61 5.61
C MET A 273 15.80 2.81 4.83
N ASP A 274 14.95 3.50 4.08
CA ASP A 274 15.20 4.72 3.33
C ASP A 274 13.91 5.56 3.15
N GLY A 275 13.99 6.62 2.34
CA GLY A 275 12.85 7.38 1.83
C GLY A 275 12.69 7.22 0.32
N THR A 276 12.30 8.29 -0.39
CA THR A 276 11.96 8.22 -1.83
C THR A 276 13.09 8.69 -2.76
N VAL A 277 13.03 8.26 -4.01
CA VAL A 277 13.99 8.68 -5.04
C VAL A 277 13.85 10.16 -5.34
N GLU A 278 12.63 10.65 -5.63
CA GLU A 278 12.35 12.06 -5.93
C GLU A 278 12.71 13.00 -4.78
N GLY A 279 12.59 12.54 -3.52
CA GLY A 279 13.02 13.25 -2.33
C GLY A 279 14.55 13.27 -2.13
N GLY A 280 15.30 12.45 -2.87
CA GLY A 280 16.76 12.28 -2.72
C GLY A 280 17.17 11.51 -1.45
N THR A 281 16.22 10.79 -0.84
CA THR A 281 16.38 10.10 0.45
C THR A 281 16.32 8.57 0.35
N ALA A 282 16.00 8.01 -0.82
CA ALA A 282 16.20 6.59 -1.11
C ALA A 282 17.68 6.21 -0.92
N TRP A 283 17.96 5.04 -0.33
CA TRP A 283 19.32 4.60 -0.05
C TRP A 283 19.82 3.70 -1.17
N LEU A 284 20.73 4.25 -1.96
CA LEU A 284 21.30 3.69 -3.16
C LEU A 284 22.77 3.28 -2.94
N GLU A 285 23.23 2.25 -3.65
CA GLU A 285 24.64 1.82 -3.60
C GLU A 285 25.60 2.88 -4.17
N HIS A 286 25.07 3.68 -5.09
CA HIS A 286 25.75 4.80 -5.71
C HIS A 286 24.85 6.01 -5.67
N ALA A 287 25.44 7.18 -5.47
CA ALA A 287 24.70 8.43 -5.44
C ALA A 287 23.78 8.58 -6.66
N ASP A 288 22.65 9.24 -6.45
CA ASP A 288 21.78 9.67 -7.55
C ASP A 288 22.53 10.67 -8.47
N CYS A 289 21.94 11.02 -9.60
CA CYS A 289 22.51 11.96 -10.56
C CYS A 289 22.62 13.40 -10.00
N HIS A 290 22.04 13.68 -8.83
CA HIS A 290 22.19 14.93 -8.09
C HIS A 290 23.24 14.82 -6.96
N GLY A 291 23.90 13.67 -6.79
CA GLY A 291 24.91 13.44 -5.76
C GLY A 291 24.35 13.10 -4.37
N GLN A 292 23.08 12.69 -4.27
CA GLN A 292 22.38 12.36 -3.02
C GLN A 292 22.04 10.86 -2.94
N GLY A 293 21.24 10.44 -1.94
CA GLY A 293 20.74 9.07 -1.84
C GLY A 293 21.74 8.01 -1.35
N THR A 294 22.79 8.38 -0.61
CA THR A 294 23.84 7.42 -0.18
C THR A 294 23.77 7.01 1.29
N GLU A 295 22.74 7.41 2.03
CA GLU A 295 22.64 7.12 3.47
C GLU A 295 21.27 6.54 3.81
N ALA A 296 21.30 5.58 4.73
CA ALA A 296 20.15 4.91 5.31
C ALA A 296 19.25 5.86 6.12
N PHE A 297 17.98 5.48 6.25
CA PHE A 297 17.04 6.13 7.16
C PHE A 297 17.42 5.96 8.63
N TRP A 298 17.93 4.77 8.98
CA TRP A 298 18.54 4.51 10.28
C TRP A 298 20.01 4.94 10.22
N PRO A 299 20.43 5.95 10.99
CA PRO A 299 21.83 6.38 10.99
C PRO A 299 22.80 5.25 11.34
N ASP A 300 22.34 4.29 12.15
CA ASP A 300 23.00 3.01 12.39
C ASP A 300 22.14 1.86 11.81
N PRO A 301 22.50 1.33 10.62
CA PRO A 301 21.80 0.19 10.01
C PRO A 301 21.88 -1.12 10.83
N ASP A 302 22.84 -1.25 11.75
CA ASP A 302 22.90 -2.41 12.65
C ASP A 302 21.83 -2.35 13.74
N ALA A 303 21.41 -1.14 14.15
CA ALA A 303 20.27 -0.96 15.05
C ALA A 303 18.94 -1.43 14.42
N TYR A 304 18.75 -1.20 13.11
CA TYR A 304 17.64 -1.80 12.35
C TYR A 304 17.71 -3.33 12.40
N THR A 305 18.88 -3.90 12.09
CA THR A 305 19.11 -5.35 12.08
C THR A 305 18.81 -5.97 13.45
N TYR A 306 19.24 -5.30 14.52
CA TYR A 306 18.97 -5.69 15.90
C TYR A 306 17.48 -5.70 16.23
N ALA A 307 16.76 -4.62 15.89
CA ALA A 307 15.33 -4.50 16.13
C ALA A 307 14.53 -5.60 15.39
N VAL A 308 14.86 -5.85 14.11
CA VAL A 308 14.24 -6.93 13.34
C VAL A 308 14.49 -8.30 13.98
N ARG A 309 15.71 -8.58 14.43
CA ARG A 309 16.06 -9.84 15.12
C ARG A 309 15.28 -10.00 16.43
N ARG A 310 15.16 -8.94 17.24
CA ARG A 310 14.40 -8.94 18.51
C ARG A 310 12.92 -9.24 18.27
N LEU A 311 12.31 -8.55 17.31
CA LEU A 311 10.91 -8.76 16.93
C LEU A 311 10.67 -10.17 16.35
N HIS A 312 11.55 -10.63 15.47
CA HIS A 312 11.48 -11.98 14.90
C HIS A 312 11.56 -13.06 15.98
N ALA A 313 12.49 -12.93 16.94
CA ALA A 313 12.61 -13.87 18.05
C ALA A 313 11.34 -13.94 18.92
N ALA A 314 10.56 -12.86 18.97
CA ALA A 314 9.26 -12.80 19.64
C ALA A 314 8.08 -13.24 18.74
N GLY A 315 8.34 -13.69 17.51
CA GLY A 315 7.32 -14.11 16.55
C GLY A 315 6.62 -12.96 15.82
N VAL A 316 7.15 -11.75 15.89
CA VAL A 316 6.59 -10.55 15.25
C VAL A 316 7.11 -10.44 13.81
N ARG A 317 6.17 -10.34 12.87
CA ARG A 317 6.45 -10.12 11.44
C ARG A 317 6.86 -8.69 11.19
N THR A 318 7.71 -8.46 10.19
CA THR A 318 8.12 -7.10 9.81
C THR A 318 7.78 -6.80 8.36
N ALA A 319 7.39 -5.55 8.12
CA ALA A 319 7.23 -4.92 6.83
C ALA A 319 8.25 -3.79 6.75
N THR A 320 9.13 -3.76 5.76
CA THR A 320 10.15 -2.69 5.67
C THR A 320 10.02 -1.94 4.36
N HIS A 321 9.78 -0.64 4.44
CA HIS A 321 9.94 0.28 3.31
C HIS A 321 11.40 0.30 2.88
N ALA A 322 11.65 -0.12 1.63
CA ALA A 322 12.97 -0.05 0.99
C ALA A 322 12.79 0.21 -0.51
N ILE A 323 13.14 1.41 -0.95
CA ILE A 323 13.01 1.84 -2.35
C ILE A 323 14.31 1.61 -3.12
N GLY A 324 15.43 2.09 -2.56
CA GLY A 324 16.75 2.02 -3.17
C GLY A 324 17.40 0.65 -3.06
N ASP A 325 18.35 0.38 -3.96
CA ASP A 325 19.01 -0.93 -4.07
C ASP A 325 19.86 -1.29 -2.84
N ALA A 326 20.53 -0.32 -2.22
CA ALA A 326 21.26 -0.55 -0.96
C ALA A 326 20.31 -0.88 0.20
N ALA A 327 19.19 -0.15 0.32
CA ALA A 327 18.17 -0.44 1.32
C ALA A 327 17.61 -1.86 1.16
N VAL A 328 17.21 -2.24 -0.05
CA VAL A 328 16.68 -3.59 -0.32
C VAL A 328 17.70 -4.66 0.05
N ARG A 329 18.96 -4.50 -0.35
CA ARG A 329 20.02 -5.46 -0.03
C ARG A 329 20.26 -5.60 1.47
N HIS A 330 20.27 -4.49 2.22
CA HIS A 330 20.42 -4.52 3.67
C HIS A 330 19.29 -5.30 4.37
N VAL A 331 18.05 -5.13 3.91
CA VAL A 331 16.90 -5.89 4.45
C VAL A 331 17.02 -7.38 4.09
N LEU A 332 17.42 -7.71 2.86
CA LEU A 332 17.65 -9.10 2.46
C LEU A 332 18.77 -9.75 3.28
N ASP A 333 19.88 -9.05 3.52
CA ASP A 333 20.99 -9.52 4.36
C ASP A 333 20.55 -9.73 5.81
N THR A 334 19.74 -8.81 6.34
CA THR A 334 19.14 -8.93 7.68
C THR A 334 18.33 -10.21 7.80
N VAL A 335 17.42 -10.47 6.85
CA VAL A 335 16.57 -11.68 6.85
C VAL A 335 17.39 -12.95 6.62
N ALA A 336 18.42 -12.91 5.76
CA ALA A 336 19.32 -14.03 5.57
C ALA A 336 19.99 -14.45 6.89
N GLY A 337 20.35 -13.48 7.74
CA GLY A 337 20.88 -13.72 9.08
C GLY A 337 19.91 -14.39 10.07
N LEU A 338 18.60 -14.42 9.79
CA LEU A 338 17.59 -15.12 10.60
C LEU A 338 17.49 -16.62 10.26
N GLY A 339 18.12 -17.04 9.17
CA GLY A 339 18.10 -18.42 8.69
C GLY A 339 16.71 -18.89 8.25
N PRO A 340 16.46 -20.23 8.20
CA PRO A 340 15.23 -20.79 7.67
C PRO A 340 13.94 -20.32 8.36
N SER A 341 14.04 -19.85 9.60
CA SER A 341 12.90 -19.34 10.38
C SER A 341 12.33 -18.03 9.85
N GLY A 342 13.12 -17.22 9.12
CA GLY A 342 12.68 -15.95 8.52
C GLY A 342 11.91 -16.10 7.20
N ARG A 343 11.88 -17.31 6.61
CA ARG A 343 11.22 -17.56 5.32
C ARG A 343 9.72 -17.32 5.42
N LEU A 344 9.18 -16.52 4.51
CA LEU A 344 7.76 -16.14 4.39
C LEU A 344 7.19 -15.47 5.66
N VAL A 345 8.07 -14.87 6.47
CA VAL A 345 7.72 -14.11 7.68
C VAL A 345 7.82 -12.62 7.42
N HIS A 346 8.91 -12.18 6.79
CA HIS A 346 9.23 -10.77 6.57
C HIS A 346 9.02 -10.37 5.11
N ARG A 347 8.71 -9.08 4.91
CA ARG A 347 8.44 -8.53 3.59
C ARG A 347 9.11 -7.17 3.41
N ILE A 348 9.41 -6.87 2.15
CA ILE A 348 9.93 -5.57 1.72
C ILE A 348 8.84 -4.88 0.90
N GLU A 349 8.63 -3.60 1.16
CA GLU A 349 7.66 -2.75 0.49
C GLU A 349 8.34 -1.91 -0.60
N HIS A 350 7.62 -1.60 -1.68
CA HIS A 350 8.03 -0.71 -2.79
C HIS A 350 9.00 -1.33 -3.79
N ILE A 351 10.27 -1.53 -3.42
CA ILE A 351 11.29 -2.17 -4.27
C ILE A 351 11.31 -1.51 -5.67
N GLU A 352 11.44 -0.19 -5.71
CA GLU A 352 11.21 0.56 -6.96
C GLU A 352 12.32 0.37 -7.97
N THR A 353 13.58 0.21 -7.52
CA THR A 353 14.70 -0.12 -8.40
C THR A 353 15.66 -1.10 -7.74
N VAL A 354 15.94 -2.22 -8.42
CA VAL A 354 16.90 -3.23 -7.97
C VAL A 354 17.67 -3.83 -9.14
N PRO A 355 18.98 -4.14 -8.97
CA PRO A 355 19.78 -4.81 -9.99
C PRO A 355 19.38 -6.29 -10.16
N ASP A 356 19.79 -6.89 -11.29
CA ASP A 356 19.43 -8.27 -11.68
C ASP A 356 19.80 -9.33 -10.65
N ASP A 357 20.95 -9.18 -10.00
CA ASP A 357 21.46 -10.11 -9.00
C ASP A 357 20.70 -10.05 -7.67
N THR A 358 19.96 -8.97 -7.40
CA THR A 358 19.12 -8.83 -6.20
C THR A 358 17.78 -9.56 -6.35
N VAL A 359 17.22 -9.65 -7.56
CA VAL A 359 15.86 -10.21 -7.79
C VAL A 359 15.71 -11.67 -7.32
N PRO A 360 16.62 -12.61 -7.66
CA PRO A 360 16.50 -14.01 -7.23
C PRO A 360 16.54 -14.20 -5.70
N ARG A 361 17.20 -13.29 -4.99
CA ARG A 361 17.38 -13.38 -3.53
C ARG A 361 16.06 -13.40 -2.77
N PHE A 362 15.00 -12.76 -3.29
CA PHE A 362 13.67 -12.79 -2.68
C PHE A 362 13.14 -14.23 -2.55
N ALA A 363 13.23 -15.02 -3.63
CA ALA A 363 12.81 -16.42 -3.63
C ALA A 363 13.75 -17.30 -2.79
N GLU A 364 15.05 -17.09 -2.93
CA GLU A 364 16.10 -17.81 -2.20
C GLU A 364 15.96 -17.65 -0.69
N LEU A 365 15.61 -16.46 -0.21
CA LEU A 365 15.45 -16.15 1.21
C LEU A 365 14.01 -16.31 1.70
N GLY A 366 13.05 -16.44 0.78
CA GLY A 366 11.62 -16.45 1.12
C GLY A 366 11.13 -15.10 1.64
N VAL A 367 11.76 -13.99 1.23
CA VAL A 367 11.30 -12.64 1.55
C VAL A 367 10.16 -12.30 0.60
N ILE A 368 9.04 -11.83 1.15
CA ILE A 368 7.88 -11.44 0.33
C ILE A 368 8.15 -10.07 -0.27
N ALA A 369 7.90 -9.92 -1.58
CA ALA A 369 7.90 -8.63 -2.25
C ALA A 369 6.49 -8.04 -2.22
N SER A 370 6.32 -6.88 -1.60
CA SER A 370 5.04 -6.16 -1.50
C SER A 370 5.10 -4.92 -2.38
N MET A 371 4.50 -5.02 -3.57
CA MET A 371 4.64 -4.04 -4.65
C MET A 371 3.41 -3.13 -4.76
N GLN A 372 3.62 -1.89 -5.20
CA GLN A 372 2.58 -0.88 -5.44
C GLN A 372 2.56 -0.46 -6.93
N PRO A 373 2.05 -1.31 -7.85
CA PRO A 373 2.00 -0.98 -9.28
C PRO A 373 1.39 0.37 -9.66
N PRO A 374 0.40 0.93 -8.93
CA PRO A 374 -0.08 2.29 -9.20
C PRO A 374 0.99 3.38 -9.18
N HIS A 375 2.09 3.21 -8.43
CA HIS A 375 3.17 4.20 -8.35
C HIS A 375 3.85 4.43 -9.70
N THR A 376 3.84 3.42 -10.58
CA THR A 376 4.39 3.52 -11.94
C THR A 376 3.73 4.65 -12.77
N ALA A 377 2.52 5.10 -12.40
CA ALA A 377 1.82 6.19 -13.06
C ALA A 377 2.37 7.59 -12.74
N TYR A 378 3.22 7.73 -11.71
CA TYR A 378 3.85 9.00 -11.32
C TYR A 378 5.19 9.26 -12.04
N THR A 379 5.67 8.29 -12.81
CA THR A 379 6.87 8.42 -13.65
C THR A 379 6.50 8.54 -15.12
N ARG A 380 7.44 8.95 -15.96
CA ARG A 380 7.25 9.14 -17.40
C ARG A 380 8.09 8.17 -18.19
N ALA A 381 7.52 7.67 -19.29
CA ALA A 381 8.20 6.72 -20.16
C ALA A 381 9.41 7.33 -20.91
N ASP A 382 9.50 8.66 -20.96
CA ASP A 382 10.62 9.40 -21.55
C ASP A 382 11.68 9.82 -20.52
N HIS A 383 11.55 9.36 -19.27
CA HIS A 383 12.46 9.63 -18.15
C HIS A 383 12.64 11.13 -17.83
N THR A 384 11.69 11.98 -18.21
CA THR A 384 11.77 13.43 -17.95
C THR A 384 11.28 13.84 -16.57
N ASP A 385 10.69 12.92 -15.80
CA ASP A 385 10.28 13.13 -14.42
C ASP A 385 11.47 13.11 -13.45
N GLU A 386 11.26 13.64 -12.24
CA GLU A 386 12.29 13.78 -11.21
C GLU A 386 12.85 12.43 -10.74
N TRP A 387 12.00 11.42 -10.56
CA TRP A 387 12.40 10.07 -10.16
C TRP A 387 13.40 9.49 -11.17
N SER A 388 13.06 9.54 -12.45
CA SER A 388 13.90 9.00 -13.52
C SER A 388 15.20 9.79 -13.68
N LYS A 389 15.17 11.12 -13.59
CA LYS A 389 16.36 11.98 -13.69
C LYS A 389 17.37 11.70 -12.58
N ARG A 390 16.91 11.49 -11.35
CA ARG A 390 17.78 11.17 -10.21
C ARG A 390 18.42 9.79 -10.37
N LEU A 391 17.68 8.80 -10.84
CA LEU A 391 18.27 7.48 -11.07
C LEU A 391 19.17 7.43 -12.30
N GLY A 392 18.88 8.23 -13.32
CA GLY A 392 19.48 8.12 -14.64
C GLY A 392 18.95 6.90 -15.40
N ASP A 393 19.13 6.91 -16.73
CA ASP A 393 18.46 5.97 -17.63
C ASP A 393 18.68 4.50 -17.29
N GLU A 394 19.89 4.11 -16.90
CA GLU A 394 20.21 2.71 -16.59
C GLU A 394 19.44 2.20 -15.38
N ARG A 395 19.40 2.97 -14.28
CA ARG A 395 18.72 2.56 -13.05
C ARG A 395 17.22 2.75 -13.14
N ALA A 396 16.76 3.77 -13.87
CA ALA A 396 15.35 3.99 -14.18
C ALA A 396 14.77 2.89 -15.08
N ALA A 397 15.55 2.30 -15.98
CA ALA A 397 15.12 1.16 -16.79
C ALA A 397 14.83 -0.12 -15.98
N ARG A 398 15.15 -0.14 -14.68
CA ARG A 398 14.89 -1.25 -13.74
C ARG A 398 13.71 -0.95 -12.81
N ALA A 399 12.81 -0.06 -13.22
CA ALA A 399 11.67 0.39 -12.42
C ALA A 399 10.65 -0.73 -12.17
N TRP A 400 10.19 -0.86 -10.91
CA TRP A 400 9.11 -1.74 -10.43
C TRP A 400 9.07 -3.11 -11.11
N ARG A 401 10.13 -3.91 -10.93
CA ARG A 401 10.35 -5.24 -11.56
C ARG A 401 9.44 -6.36 -11.03
N THR A 402 8.15 -6.06 -10.89
CA THR A 402 7.10 -6.91 -10.34
C THR A 402 7.04 -8.26 -11.04
N ARG A 403 7.17 -8.26 -12.38
CA ARG A 403 7.15 -9.49 -13.16
C ARG A 403 8.41 -10.34 -12.96
N ASP A 404 9.58 -9.72 -12.92
CA ASP A 404 10.83 -10.44 -12.71
C ASP A 404 10.89 -11.09 -11.33
N LEU A 405 10.41 -10.38 -10.28
CA LEU A 405 10.25 -10.94 -8.94
C LEU A 405 9.32 -12.17 -8.96
N ARG A 406 8.19 -12.08 -9.67
CA ARG A 406 7.24 -13.19 -9.80
C ARG A 406 7.84 -14.39 -10.52
N ASP A 407 8.53 -14.17 -11.64
CA ASP A 407 9.14 -15.22 -12.45
C ASP A 407 10.37 -15.85 -11.79
N ALA A 408 11.08 -15.10 -10.93
CA ALA A 408 12.13 -15.63 -10.05
C ALA A 408 11.59 -16.54 -8.92
N GLY A 409 10.27 -16.61 -8.74
CA GLY A 409 9.62 -17.47 -7.75
C GLY A 409 9.32 -16.78 -6.41
N ALA A 410 9.45 -15.45 -6.33
CA ALA A 410 9.06 -14.71 -5.13
C ALA A 410 7.54 -14.72 -4.93
N VAL A 411 7.12 -14.62 -3.67
CA VAL A 411 5.74 -14.26 -3.33
C VAL A 411 5.60 -12.76 -3.53
N VAL A 412 4.74 -12.37 -4.46
CA VAL A 412 4.48 -10.96 -4.80
C VAL A 412 3.09 -10.58 -4.31
N ALA A 413 3.03 -9.84 -3.21
CA ALA A 413 1.80 -9.22 -2.71
C ALA A 413 1.62 -7.84 -3.38
N LEU A 414 0.37 -7.42 -3.62
CA LEU A 414 0.08 -6.16 -4.30
C LEU A 414 -0.75 -5.25 -3.38
N GLY A 415 -0.42 -3.96 -3.38
CA GLY A 415 -1.17 -2.93 -2.66
C GLY A 415 -1.25 -1.62 -3.43
N SER A 416 -2.01 -0.67 -2.89
CA SER A 416 -2.16 0.66 -3.50
C SER A 416 -1.27 1.72 -2.83
N ASP A 417 -0.93 1.52 -1.56
CA ASP A 417 -0.32 2.54 -0.70
C ASP A 417 -1.18 3.81 -0.63
N TRP A 418 -2.49 3.64 -0.44
CA TRP A 418 -3.38 4.80 -0.24
C TRP A 418 -2.99 5.53 1.05
N PRO A 419 -2.89 6.88 1.06
CA PRO A 419 -3.38 7.83 0.05
C PRO A 419 -2.37 8.28 -1.03
N ILE A 420 -1.19 7.68 -1.12
CA ILE A 420 -0.18 8.00 -2.14
C ILE A 420 -0.73 7.72 -3.54
N ALA A 421 -1.35 6.55 -3.72
CA ALA A 421 -2.15 6.23 -4.90
C ALA A 421 -3.57 5.80 -4.52
N HIS A 422 -4.49 5.93 -5.48
CA HIS A 422 -5.91 5.64 -5.25
C HIS A 422 -6.12 4.17 -4.83
N TYR A 423 -6.96 3.94 -3.81
CA TYR A 423 -7.18 2.63 -3.19
C TYR A 423 -7.93 1.61 -4.06
N ASP A 424 -8.39 2.01 -5.24
CA ASP A 424 -9.21 1.14 -6.08
C ASP A 424 -8.39 -0.04 -6.56
N VAL A 425 -8.69 -1.21 -6.00
CA VAL A 425 -7.97 -2.45 -6.30
C VAL A 425 -8.08 -2.86 -7.76
N ARG A 426 -9.11 -2.40 -8.49
CA ARG A 426 -9.20 -2.59 -9.94
C ARG A 426 -8.06 -1.89 -10.67
N GLN A 427 -7.65 -0.71 -10.19
CA GLN A 427 -6.49 0.01 -10.71
C GLN A 427 -5.18 -0.70 -10.34
N VAL A 428 -5.08 -1.28 -9.15
CA VAL A 428 -3.92 -2.11 -8.76
C VAL A 428 -3.79 -3.32 -9.69
N LEU A 429 -4.88 -4.06 -9.93
CA LEU A 429 -4.91 -5.20 -10.86
C LEU A 429 -4.54 -4.79 -12.29
N THR A 430 -5.02 -3.62 -12.72
CA THR A 430 -4.77 -3.09 -14.08
C THR A 430 -3.32 -2.67 -14.26
N THR A 431 -2.79 -1.86 -13.36
CA THR A 431 -1.40 -1.35 -13.44
C THR A 431 -0.37 -2.44 -13.21
N ALA A 432 -0.68 -3.49 -12.44
CA ALA A 432 0.16 -4.69 -12.33
C ALA A 432 0.31 -5.43 -13.67
N ARG A 433 -0.72 -5.40 -14.51
CA ARG A 433 -0.77 -6.05 -15.84
C ARG A 433 -0.22 -5.16 -16.95
N VAL A 434 -0.39 -3.85 -16.81
CA VAL A 434 0.03 -2.83 -17.77
C VAL A 434 0.74 -1.71 -16.99
N PRO A 435 2.02 -1.90 -16.64
CA PRO A 435 2.81 -0.87 -15.98
C PRO A 435 2.87 0.42 -16.80
N ARG A 436 3.08 1.55 -16.14
CA ARG A 436 3.18 2.87 -16.76
C ARG A 436 4.55 3.51 -16.53
N GLY A 437 4.76 4.69 -17.10
CA GLY A 437 5.93 5.50 -16.82
C GLY A 437 7.24 4.79 -17.16
N ALA A 438 8.23 4.91 -16.28
CA ALA A 438 9.55 4.28 -16.43
C ALA A 438 9.45 2.74 -16.48
N ALA A 439 8.44 2.14 -15.85
CA ALA A 439 8.17 0.70 -15.92
C ALA A 439 7.36 0.28 -17.16
N GLY A 440 6.88 1.23 -17.99
CA GLY A 440 6.03 0.96 -19.14
C GLY A 440 6.59 -0.04 -20.16
N PRO A 441 7.91 -0.05 -20.45
CA PRO A 441 8.53 -1.06 -21.31
C PRO A 441 8.60 -2.47 -20.70
N SER A 442 8.44 -2.60 -19.38
CA SER A 442 8.56 -3.86 -18.65
C SER A 442 7.35 -4.77 -18.90
N GLN A 443 7.58 -6.08 -18.85
CA GLN A 443 6.50 -7.06 -18.94
C GLN A 443 5.61 -6.97 -17.69
N GLY A 444 4.28 -6.90 -17.88
CA GLY A 444 3.31 -6.97 -16.79
C GLY A 444 3.01 -8.39 -16.30
N LEU A 445 2.32 -8.47 -15.16
CA LEU A 445 1.75 -9.71 -14.65
C LEU A 445 0.61 -10.22 -15.55
N THR A 446 0.37 -11.53 -15.56
CA THR A 446 -0.88 -12.07 -16.11
C THR A 446 -2.06 -11.71 -15.21
N GLY A 447 -3.28 -11.78 -15.72
CA GLY A 447 -4.49 -11.53 -14.91
C GLY A 447 -4.58 -12.43 -13.67
N LEU A 448 -4.19 -13.71 -13.80
CA LEU A 448 -4.16 -14.63 -12.66
C LEU A 448 -3.10 -14.24 -11.63
N GLN A 449 -1.89 -13.88 -12.08
CA GLN A 449 -0.81 -13.45 -11.17
C GLN A 449 -1.18 -12.16 -10.42
N ALA A 450 -1.83 -11.21 -11.09
CA ALA A 450 -2.33 -10.00 -10.46
C ALA A 450 -3.41 -10.33 -9.41
N LEU A 451 -4.37 -11.20 -9.74
CA LEU A 451 -5.40 -11.64 -8.79
C LEU A 451 -4.79 -12.38 -7.59
N GLU A 452 -3.81 -13.25 -7.80
CA GLU A 452 -3.07 -13.94 -6.72
C GLU A 452 -2.38 -12.93 -5.78
N GLY A 453 -1.82 -11.86 -6.35
CA GLY A 453 -1.15 -10.77 -5.62
C GLY A 453 -2.04 -10.07 -4.59
N CYS A 454 -3.31 -9.85 -4.93
CA CYS A 454 -4.32 -9.27 -4.04
C CYS A 454 -5.13 -10.32 -3.25
N THR A 455 -4.80 -11.61 -3.34
CA THR A 455 -5.55 -12.68 -2.65
C THR A 455 -4.62 -13.64 -1.91
N SER A 456 -4.20 -14.73 -2.55
CA SER A 456 -3.41 -15.78 -1.91
C SER A 456 -2.02 -15.31 -1.47
N HIS A 457 -1.36 -14.43 -2.22
CA HIS A 457 -0.08 -13.85 -1.81
C HIS A 457 -0.22 -12.82 -0.70
N ALA A 458 -1.28 -12.01 -0.72
CA ALA A 458 -1.62 -11.15 0.41
C ALA A 458 -1.83 -11.98 1.70
N ALA A 459 -2.52 -13.12 1.60
CA ALA A 459 -2.69 -14.04 2.72
C ALA A 459 -1.36 -14.65 3.20
N VAL A 460 -0.44 -15.02 2.29
CA VAL A 460 0.92 -15.45 2.68
C VAL A 460 1.67 -14.33 3.40
N ALA A 461 1.61 -13.10 2.89
CA ALA A 461 2.25 -11.94 3.49
C ALA A 461 1.75 -11.68 4.93
N ALA A 462 0.46 -11.88 5.17
CA ALA A 462 -0.15 -11.77 6.51
C ALA A 462 0.10 -12.98 7.42
N GLY A 463 0.51 -14.13 6.87
CA GLY A 463 0.63 -15.38 7.62
C GLY A 463 -0.67 -16.16 7.77
N GLU A 464 -1.61 -15.91 6.86
CA GLU A 464 -2.99 -16.36 6.92
C GLU A 464 -3.33 -17.34 5.77
N ALA A 465 -2.32 -17.85 5.06
CA ALA A 465 -2.50 -18.75 3.91
C ALA A 465 -3.30 -20.03 4.22
N ALA A 466 -3.39 -20.42 5.50
CA ALA A 466 -4.20 -21.56 5.95
C ALA A 466 -5.71 -21.25 6.07
N VAL A 467 -6.09 -19.97 6.10
CA VAL A 467 -7.47 -19.54 6.38
C VAL A 467 -7.99 -18.47 5.41
N ALA A 468 -7.16 -17.94 4.50
CA ALA A 468 -7.50 -16.80 3.66
C ALA A 468 -6.91 -16.89 2.23
N GLY A 469 -7.41 -16.03 1.34
CA GLY A 469 -6.88 -15.87 -0.02
C GLY A 469 -7.32 -16.95 -1.02
N ARG A 470 -8.24 -17.85 -0.64
CA ARG A 470 -8.81 -18.91 -1.48
C ARG A 470 -10.27 -19.17 -1.14
N ILE A 471 -11.05 -19.61 -2.12
CA ILE A 471 -12.41 -20.12 -1.90
C ILE A 471 -12.31 -21.63 -1.72
N ALA A 472 -12.31 -22.09 -0.46
CA ALA A 472 -12.33 -23.51 -0.11
C ALA A 472 -12.96 -23.72 1.28
N PRO A 473 -13.50 -24.92 1.58
CA PRO A 473 -13.96 -25.23 2.93
C PRO A 473 -12.87 -24.98 3.98
N GLY A 474 -13.24 -24.32 5.08
CA GLY A 474 -12.32 -23.94 6.15
C GLY A 474 -11.64 -22.57 5.97
N PHE A 475 -11.77 -21.93 4.80
CA PHE A 475 -11.30 -20.58 4.57
C PHE A 475 -12.37 -19.55 4.94
N ARG A 476 -11.95 -18.33 5.28
CA ARG A 476 -12.85 -17.20 5.54
C ARG A 476 -13.71 -16.94 4.31
N ALA A 477 -14.98 -16.62 4.54
CA ALA A 477 -15.91 -16.18 3.51
C ALA A 477 -15.67 -14.71 3.11
N ASP A 478 -14.42 -14.42 2.73
CA ASP A 478 -14.01 -13.18 2.09
C ASP A 478 -14.19 -13.38 0.56
N LEU A 479 -15.11 -12.64 -0.07
CA LEU A 479 -15.52 -12.86 -1.47
C LEU A 479 -15.75 -11.54 -2.21
N THR A 480 -15.38 -11.53 -3.48
CA THR A 480 -15.66 -10.41 -4.40
C THR A 480 -16.33 -10.94 -5.66
N ALA A 481 -17.43 -10.33 -6.09
CA ALA A 481 -18.14 -10.68 -7.32
C ALA A 481 -18.00 -9.57 -8.35
N PHE A 482 -17.25 -9.84 -9.42
CA PHE A 482 -17.05 -8.94 -10.54
C PHE A 482 -18.10 -9.14 -11.63
N GLY A 483 -18.55 -8.08 -12.30
CA GLY A 483 -19.42 -8.19 -13.46
C GLY A 483 -18.74 -8.72 -14.73
N LEU A 484 -17.44 -9.01 -14.68
CA LEU A 484 -16.64 -9.65 -15.72
C LEU A 484 -15.67 -10.67 -15.10
N ASP A 485 -14.90 -11.39 -15.91
CA ASP A 485 -13.79 -12.22 -15.43
C ASP A 485 -12.50 -11.36 -15.30
N PRO A 486 -12.02 -11.07 -14.08
CA PRO A 486 -10.86 -10.19 -13.87
C PRO A 486 -9.53 -10.81 -14.35
N VAL A 487 -9.49 -12.12 -14.59
CA VAL A 487 -8.30 -12.82 -15.10
C VAL A 487 -8.25 -12.77 -16.63
N ALA A 488 -9.39 -12.92 -17.29
CA ALA A 488 -9.47 -13.04 -18.75
C ALA A 488 -9.73 -11.70 -19.46
N ALA A 489 -10.47 -10.78 -18.86
CA ALA A 489 -10.84 -9.51 -19.49
C ALA A 489 -9.61 -8.61 -19.72
N PRO A 490 -9.63 -7.73 -20.75
CA PRO A 490 -8.63 -6.68 -20.94
C PRO A 490 -8.42 -5.84 -19.68
N ALA A 491 -7.20 -5.35 -19.46
CA ALA A 491 -6.85 -4.67 -18.21
C ALA A 491 -7.61 -3.34 -18.03
N ASP A 492 -7.82 -2.60 -19.10
CA ASP A 492 -8.65 -1.39 -19.15
C ASP A 492 -10.13 -1.66 -18.83
N GLU A 493 -10.68 -2.81 -19.26
CA GLU A 493 -12.03 -3.21 -18.84
C GLU A 493 -12.10 -3.60 -17.35
N VAL A 494 -11.03 -4.22 -16.80
CA VAL A 494 -10.96 -4.54 -15.37
C VAL A 494 -10.98 -3.28 -14.50
N ALA A 495 -10.31 -2.21 -14.93
CA ALA A 495 -10.27 -0.93 -14.24
C ALA A 495 -11.67 -0.37 -13.95
N GLU A 496 -12.61 -0.56 -14.87
CA GLU A 496 -13.98 -0.05 -14.79
C GLU A 496 -15.01 -1.14 -14.42
N ALA A 497 -14.55 -2.36 -14.12
CA ALA A 497 -15.41 -3.50 -13.87
C ALA A 497 -16.40 -3.23 -12.72
N PRO A 498 -17.72 -3.45 -12.90
CA PRO A 498 -18.66 -3.27 -11.81
C PRO A 498 -18.46 -4.37 -10.76
N VAL A 499 -18.38 -3.97 -9.50
CA VAL A 499 -18.33 -4.88 -8.36
C VAL A 499 -19.73 -5.05 -7.83
N ARG A 500 -20.31 -6.23 -8.09
CA ARG A 500 -21.71 -6.56 -7.78
C ARG A 500 -21.91 -6.81 -6.28
N LEU A 501 -20.90 -7.39 -5.63
CA LEU A 501 -20.96 -7.82 -4.24
C LEU A 501 -19.55 -7.90 -3.64
N THR A 502 -19.43 -7.42 -2.40
CA THR A 502 -18.25 -7.64 -1.55
C THR A 502 -18.72 -8.25 -0.22
N VAL A 503 -18.06 -9.32 0.20
CA VAL A 503 -18.35 -10.03 1.44
C VAL A 503 -17.07 -10.17 2.24
N MET A 504 -17.08 -9.71 3.50
CA MET A 504 -15.97 -9.89 4.44
C MET A 504 -16.43 -10.77 5.60
N GLY A 505 -15.76 -11.91 5.80
CA GLY A 505 -16.08 -12.85 6.87
C GLY A 505 -17.53 -13.33 6.88
N GLY A 506 -18.21 -13.36 5.73
CA GLY A 506 -19.64 -13.67 5.61
C GLY A 506 -20.60 -12.48 5.76
N HIS A 507 -20.09 -11.27 6.06
CA HIS A 507 -20.87 -10.04 6.12
C HIS A 507 -20.84 -9.33 4.76
N ILE A 508 -22.00 -8.92 4.24
CA ILE A 508 -22.07 -8.11 3.02
C ILE A 508 -21.65 -6.69 3.38
N THR A 509 -20.54 -6.23 2.81
CA THR A 509 -19.98 -4.89 3.05
C THR A 509 -20.21 -3.95 1.87
N HIS A 510 -20.46 -4.49 0.68
CA HIS A 510 -20.94 -3.73 -0.47
C HIS A 510 -21.89 -4.57 -1.30
N ARG A 511 -22.88 -3.91 -1.90
CA ARG A 511 -23.79 -4.48 -2.88
C ARG A 511 -24.20 -3.40 -3.85
N GLU A 512 -24.05 -3.67 -5.14
CA GLU A 512 -24.60 -2.81 -6.18
C GLU A 512 -26.14 -2.83 -6.13
N ALA A 513 -26.73 -1.65 -6.28
CA ALA A 513 -28.16 -1.40 -6.09
C ALA A 513 -29.06 -2.18 -7.07
#